data_AF-A0A7H4MLY1-F1
#
_entry.id   AF-A0A7H4MLY1-F1
#
_cell.length_a   1.000
_cell.length_b   1.000
_cell.length_c   1.000
_cell.angle_alpha   90.00
_cell.angle_beta   90.00
_cell.angle_gamma   90.00
#
_symmetry.space_group_name_H-M   'P 1'
#
loop_
_entity.id
_entity.type
_entity.pdbx_description
1 polymer ?
#
loop_
_entity_poly.entity_id
_entity_poly.type
_entity_poly.pdbx_seq_one_letter_code
_entity_poly.pdbx_strand_id
1 'polypeptide(L)'
;MVGLSVDGPETLHDRYRISHSGKGSHRFVMKALSLLHRFQVDFNTLTVVGHHNVAHAGEVYEFLRHSGSRYMQFIPLVERVSTEANPRLKLVTPDERKARLAPWSVPSKQYGEFLESGI
;
A
#
# COMPACT_ATOMS: atom_id res chain seq x y z
N MET A 1 16.67 -10.66 -6.44
CA MET A 1 15.68 -9.55 -6.44
C MET A 1 14.93 -9.58 -5.12
N VAL A 2 14.76 -8.41 -4.47
CA VAL A 2 14.05 -8.28 -3.18
C VAL A 2 12.84 -7.37 -3.34
N GLY A 3 11.73 -7.67 -2.65
CA GLY A 3 10.58 -6.78 -2.58
C GLY A 3 10.73 -5.76 -1.45
N LEU A 4 10.81 -4.47 -1.78
CA LEU A 4 10.80 -3.38 -0.81
C LEU A 4 9.38 -2.84 -0.67
N SER A 5 8.85 -3.01 0.54
CA SER A 5 7.53 -2.54 0.92
C SER A 5 7.50 -1.02 1.11
N VAL A 6 6.81 -0.28 0.24
CA VAL A 6 6.70 1.17 0.29
C VAL A 6 5.43 1.69 -0.41
N ASP A 7 4.62 2.51 0.28
CA ASP A 7 3.30 2.93 -0.23
C ASP A 7 3.25 4.35 -0.85
N GLY A 8 4.41 4.97 -1.07
CA GLY A 8 4.56 6.34 -1.59
C GLY A 8 5.39 7.23 -0.65
N PRO A 9 5.27 8.57 -0.77
CA PRO A 9 5.90 9.51 0.14
C PRO A 9 5.53 9.28 1.60
N GLU A 10 6.32 9.86 2.51
CA GLU A 10 6.22 9.66 3.97
C GLU A 10 4.80 9.83 4.50
N THR A 11 4.07 10.85 4.07
CA THR A 11 2.70 11.14 4.52
C THR A 11 1.70 10.04 4.17
N LEU A 12 1.86 9.38 3.02
CA LEU A 12 1.02 8.26 2.59
C LEU A 12 1.47 6.96 3.25
N HIS A 13 2.79 6.70 3.25
CA HIS A 13 3.38 5.49 3.80
C HIS A 13 3.14 5.34 5.30
N ASP A 14 3.46 6.37 6.08
CA ASP A 14 3.43 6.30 7.54
C ASP A 14 2.00 6.31 8.11
N ARG A 15 0.98 6.57 7.28
CA ARG A 15 -0.42 6.49 7.70
C ARG A 15 -0.79 5.12 8.25
N TYR A 16 -0.27 4.05 7.65
CA TYR A 16 -0.54 2.67 8.07
C TYR A 16 0.72 1.84 8.34
N ARG A 17 1.91 2.28 7.88
CA ARG A 17 3.16 1.58 8.17
C ARG A 17 3.85 2.20 9.38
N ILE A 18 3.38 1.79 10.54
CA ILE A 18 3.90 2.20 11.84
C ILE A 18 4.73 1.09 12.48
N SER A 19 5.80 1.47 13.16
CA SER A 19 6.58 0.55 13.98
C SER A 19 5.84 0.20 15.28
N HIS A 20 6.36 -0.79 16.02
CA HIS A 20 5.90 -1.12 17.38
C HIS A 20 5.95 0.07 18.35
N SER A 21 6.79 1.07 18.09
CA SER A 21 6.84 2.30 18.90
C SER A 21 5.84 3.37 18.46
N GLY A 22 4.93 3.05 17.55
CA GLY A 22 3.89 3.95 17.04
C GLY A 22 4.41 5.03 16.09
N LYS A 23 5.68 4.96 15.68
CA LYS A 23 6.29 5.93 14.77
C LYS A 23 6.26 5.40 13.34
N GLY A 24 6.10 6.30 12.38
CA GLY A 24 6.20 5.99 10.97
C GLY A 24 7.50 5.27 10.59
N SER A 25 7.43 4.37 9.61
CA SER A 25 8.53 3.52 9.17
C SER A 25 9.26 4.00 7.91
N HIS A 26 8.75 5.02 7.22
CA HIS A 26 9.28 5.50 5.94
C HIS A 26 10.80 5.77 5.98
N ARG A 27 11.29 6.42 7.05
CA ARG A 27 12.74 6.67 7.24
C ARG A 27 13.60 5.40 7.21
N PHE A 28 13.09 4.26 7.68
CA PHE A 28 13.82 3.00 7.66
C PHE A 28 13.84 2.39 6.26
N VAL A 29 12.74 2.53 5.53
CA VAL A 29 12.63 2.11 4.13
C VAL A 29 13.59 2.92 3.26
N MET A 30 13.71 4.24 3.47
CA MET A 30 14.67 5.07 2.73
C MET A 30 16.13 4.71 3.04
N LYS A 31 16.44 4.33 4.29
CA LYS A 31 17.75 3.78 4.66
C LYS A 31 18.01 2.43 4.01
N ALA A 32 17.01 1.55 3.94
CA ALA A 32 17.14 0.28 3.23
C ALA A 32 17.37 0.50 1.73
N LEU A 33 16.64 1.42 1.11
CA LEU A 33 16.78 1.80 -0.29
C LEU A 33 18.20 2.29 -0.61
N SER A 34 18.78 3.15 0.23
CA SER A 34 20.14 3.63 0.02
C SER A 34 21.20 2.52 0.12
N LEU A 35 20.98 1.52 0.99
CA LEU A 35 21.84 0.34 1.06
C LEU A 35 21.69 -0.54 -0.18
N LEU A 36 20.46 -0.77 -0.66
CA LEU A 36 20.21 -1.53 -1.88
C LEU A 36 20.92 -0.90 -3.09
N HIS A 37 20.82 0.43 -3.24
CA HIS A 37 21.57 1.16 -4.27
C HIS A 37 23.08 1.04 -4.11
N ARG A 38 23.60 1.24 -2.89
CA ARG A 38 25.04 1.17 -2.60
C ARG A 38 25.64 -0.19 -2.97
N PHE A 39 24.91 -1.27 -2.71
CA PHE A 39 25.35 -2.63 -2.99
C PHE A 39 24.85 -3.18 -4.33
N GLN A 40 24.24 -2.32 -5.17
CA GLN A 40 23.72 -2.68 -6.50
C GLN A 40 22.78 -3.90 -6.45
N VAL A 41 21.95 -3.99 -5.40
CA VAL A 41 20.99 -5.07 -5.23
C VAL A 41 19.72 -4.74 -6.01
N ASP A 42 19.33 -5.62 -6.93
CA ASP A 42 18.06 -5.49 -7.65
C ASP A 42 16.86 -5.60 -6.70
N PHE A 43 15.94 -4.65 -6.81
CA PHE A 43 14.74 -4.59 -6.00
C PHE A 43 13.51 -4.14 -6.80
N ASN A 44 12.35 -4.53 -6.25
CA ASN A 44 11.04 -4.11 -6.71
C ASN A 44 10.34 -3.36 -5.58
N THR A 45 9.39 -2.51 -5.90
CA THR A 45 8.55 -1.87 -4.90
C THR A 45 7.20 -2.58 -4.78
N LEU A 46 6.75 -2.76 -3.54
CA LEU A 46 5.46 -3.34 -3.19
C LEU A 46 4.62 -2.27 -2.48
N THR A 47 3.57 -1.79 -3.16
CA THR A 47 2.74 -0.67 -2.70
C THR A 47 1.32 -1.15 -2.47
N VAL A 48 0.82 -1.03 -1.25
CA VAL A 48 -0.59 -1.28 -0.95
C VAL A 48 -1.40 -0.06 -1.36
N VAL A 49 -2.41 -0.26 -2.22
CA VAL A 49 -3.33 0.78 -2.67
C VAL A 49 -4.65 0.64 -1.92
N GLY A 50 -4.98 1.62 -1.09
CA GLY A 50 -6.22 1.68 -0.32
C GLY A 50 -6.90 3.03 -0.48
N HIS A 51 -8.00 3.26 0.26
CA HIS A 51 -8.71 4.54 0.25
C HIS A 51 -7.79 5.74 0.57
N HIS A 52 -6.70 5.53 1.30
CA HIS A 52 -5.81 6.60 1.73
C HIS A 52 -4.87 7.16 0.66
N ASN A 53 -4.52 6.39 -0.36
CA ASN A 53 -3.53 6.77 -1.37
C ASN A 53 -4.02 6.59 -2.81
N VAL A 54 -5.20 6.01 -3.04
CA VAL A 54 -5.75 5.80 -4.38
C VAL A 54 -5.96 7.10 -5.18
N ALA A 55 -6.23 8.22 -4.51
CA ALA A 55 -6.35 9.54 -5.16
C ALA A 55 -4.99 10.20 -5.49
N HIS A 56 -3.87 9.57 -5.12
CA HIS A 56 -2.51 10.12 -5.20
C HIS A 56 -1.63 9.35 -6.19
N ALA A 57 -2.21 8.76 -7.25
CA ALA A 57 -1.51 7.89 -8.18
C ALA A 57 -0.22 8.50 -8.75
N GLY A 58 -0.28 9.74 -9.27
CA GLY A 58 0.89 10.44 -9.82
C GLY A 58 1.98 10.71 -8.78
N GLU A 59 1.60 11.08 -7.55
CA GLU A 59 2.55 11.32 -6.45
C GLU A 59 3.25 10.02 -6.02
N VAL A 60 2.49 8.93 -5.90
CA VAL A 60 3.02 7.60 -5.61
C VAL A 60 3.95 7.14 -6.74
N TYR A 61 3.52 7.25 -8.00
CA TYR A 61 4.32 6.84 -9.15
C TYR A 61 5.65 7.60 -9.23
N GLU A 62 5.62 8.93 -9.19
CA GLU A 62 6.84 9.74 -9.27
C GLU A 62 7.79 9.44 -8.11
N PHE A 63 7.26 9.22 -6.90
CA PHE A 63 8.07 8.78 -5.77
C PHE A 63 8.76 7.44 -6.05
N LEU A 64 8.02 6.43 -6.51
CA LEU A 64 8.58 5.10 -6.79
C LEU A 64 9.58 5.15 -7.94
N ARG A 65 9.31 5.95 -8.97
CA ARG A 65 10.20 6.16 -10.12
C ARG A 65 11.51 6.80 -9.68
N HIS A 66 11.46 7.88 -8.91
CA HIS A 66 12.64 8.55 -8.36
C HIS A 66 13.38 7.70 -7.32
N SER A 67 12.70 6.77 -6.65
CA SER A 67 13.36 5.81 -5.77
C SER A 67 14.29 4.84 -6.52
N GLY A 68 14.23 4.80 -7.85
CA GLY A 68 15.01 3.89 -8.70
C GLY A 68 14.35 2.53 -8.90
N SER A 69 13.05 2.41 -8.58
CA SER A 69 12.29 1.18 -8.80
C SER A 69 12.07 0.94 -10.30
N ARG A 70 12.50 -0.22 -10.79
CA ARG A 70 12.24 -0.66 -12.18
C ARG A 70 10.95 -1.44 -12.34
N TYR A 71 10.54 -2.13 -11.27
CA TYR A 71 9.31 -2.92 -11.22
C TYR A 71 8.50 -2.50 -10.00
N MET A 72 7.29 -2.02 -10.25
CA MET A 72 6.35 -1.52 -9.25
C MET A 72 5.15 -2.46 -9.19
N GLN A 73 4.88 -3.02 -8.02
CA GLN A 73 3.73 -3.88 -7.78
C GLN A 73 2.72 -3.14 -6.91
N PHE A 74 1.53 -2.91 -7.47
CA PHE A 74 0.40 -2.32 -6.75
C PHE A 74 -0.54 -3.42 -6.26
N ILE A 75 -0.79 -3.46 -4.95
CA ILE A 75 -1.59 -4.48 -4.28
C ILE A 75 -2.87 -3.83 -3.74
N PRO A 76 -4.07 -4.16 -4.25
CA PRO A 76 -5.29 -3.53 -3.80
C PRO A 76 -5.64 -3.99 -2.37
N LEU A 77 -5.82 -3.04 -1.45
CA LEU A 77 -6.32 -3.30 -0.11
C LEU A 77 -7.83 -3.55 -0.21
N VAL A 78 -8.24 -4.80 -0.06
CA VAL A 78 -9.64 -5.21 -0.11
C VAL A 78 -9.97 -6.06 1.10
N GLU A 79 -10.73 -5.49 2.02
CA GLU A 79 -11.19 -6.17 3.22
C GLU A 79 -12.70 -6.04 3.39
N ARG A 80 -13.33 -7.05 3.98
CA ARG A 80 -14.76 -7.08 4.26
C ARG A 80 -14.98 -7.12 5.77
N VAL A 81 -15.88 -6.29 6.25
CA VAL A 81 -16.29 -6.22 7.66
C VAL A 81 -17.66 -6.86 7.79
N SER A 82 -17.83 -7.74 8.78
CA SER A 82 -19.13 -8.34 9.09
C SER A 82 -20.18 -7.26 9.40
N THR A 83 -21.42 -7.47 8.94
CA THR A 83 -22.59 -6.64 9.27
C THR A 83 -23.45 -7.25 10.37
N GLU A 84 -23.03 -8.37 10.96
CA GLU A 84 -23.73 -8.97 12.10
C GLU A 84 -23.56 -8.15 13.38
N ALA A 85 -24.53 -8.23 14.28
CA ALA A 85 -24.50 -7.46 15.53
C ALA A 85 -23.39 -7.91 16.50
N ASN A 86 -23.02 -9.19 16.49
CA ASN A 86 -21.98 -9.75 17.35
C ASN A 86 -21.16 -10.84 16.64
N PRO A 87 -20.30 -10.46 15.69
CA PRO A 87 -19.56 -11.42 14.88
C PRO A 87 -18.37 -11.99 15.67
N ARG A 88 -18.03 -13.26 15.43
CA ARG A 88 -16.82 -13.88 16.00
C ARG A 88 -15.53 -13.19 15.52
N LEU A 89 -15.51 -12.75 14.26
CA LEU A 89 -14.42 -12.00 13.66
C LEU A 89 -14.97 -10.75 12.98
N LYS A 90 -14.29 -9.62 13.15
CA LYS A 90 -14.67 -8.36 12.49
C LYS A 90 -14.38 -8.43 10.99
N LEU A 91 -13.21 -8.95 10.62
CA LEU A 91 -12.82 -9.19 9.23
C LEU A 91 -13.27 -10.58 8.80
N VAL A 92 -13.91 -10.65 7.64
CA VAL A 92 -14.53 -11.89 7.15
C VAL A 92 -14.03 -12.23 5.75
N THR A 93 -14.16 -13.50 5.39
CA THR A 93 -13.74 -14.01 4.09
C THR A 93 -14.62 -13.45 2.96
N PRO A 94 -14.14 -13.49 1.70
CA PRO A 94 -14.92 -13.05 0.54
C PRO A 94 -16.30 -13.71 0.42
N ASP A 95 -16.43 -14.97 0.85
CA ASP A 95 -17.67 -15.75 0.74
C ASP A 95 -18.75 -15.36 1.76
N GLU A 96 -18.41 -14.57 2.78
CA GLU A 96 -19.37 -14.10 3.77
C GLU A 96 -20.35 -13.11 3.15
N ARG A 97 -21.64 -13.49 3.16
CA ARG A 97 -22.73 -12.70 2.57
C ARG A 97 -23.10 -11.51 3.43
N LYS A 98 -23.05 -11.65 4.76
CA LYS A 98 -23.36 -10.58 5.70
C LYS A 98 -22.13 -9.73 5.98
N ALA A 99 -21.63 -9.10 4.92
CA ALA A 99 -20.44 -8.28 4.99
C ALA A 99 -20.56 -7.05 4.08
N ARG A 100 -19.85 -6.00 4.47
CA ARG A 100 -19.67 -4.79 3.66
C ARG A 100 -18.19 -4.52 3.48
N LEU A 101 -17.83 -3.79 2.43
CA LEU A 101 -16.45 -3.38 2.21
C LEU A 101 -15.97 -2.51 3.39
N ALA A 102 -14.74 -2.75 3.85
CA ALA A 102 -14.14 -1.94 4.89
C ALA A 102 -13.87 -0.51 4.39
N PRO A 103 -14.03 0.54 5.23
CA PRO A 103 -13.84 1.93 4.79
C PRO A 103 -12.45 2.27 4.22
N TRP A 104 -11.42 1.51 4.60
CA TRP A 104 -10.05 1.69 4.10
C TRP A 104 -9.76 0.93 2.81
N SER A 105 -10.67 0.06 2.37
CA SER A 105 -10.49 -0.68 1.13
C SER A 105 -10.51 0.25 -0.06
N VAL A 106 -9.77 -0.09 -1.11
CA VAL A 106 -9.79 0.66 -2.35
C VAL A 106 -11.13 0.45 -3.10
N PRO A 107 -11.82 1.51 -3.54
CA PRO A 107 -12.97 1.37 -4.44
C PRO A 107 -12.52 0.85 -5.81
N SER A 108 -13.27 -0.09 -6.40
CA SER A 108 -12.88 -0.75 -7.66
C SER A 108 -12.64 0.23 -8.81
N LYS A 109 -13.52 1.21 -8.99
CA LYS A 109 -13.38 2.25 -10.04
C LYS A 109 -12.11 3.09 -9.83
N GLN A 110 -11.87 3.54 -8.60
CA GLN A 110 -10.69 4.35 -8.29
C GLN A 110 -9.39 3.56 -8.40
N TYR A 111 -9.41 2.26 -8.10
CA TYR A 111 -8.24 1.41 -8.36
C TYR A 111 -7.91 1.32 -9.85
N GLY A 112 -8.93 1.23 -10.71
CA GLY A 112 -8.75 1.32 -12.17
C GLY A 112 -8.14 2.67 -12.58
N GLU A 113 -8.71 3.77 -12.10
CA GLU A 113 -8.21 5.13 -12.36
C GLU A 113 -6.76 5.30 -11.87
N PHE A 114 -6.40 4.72 -10.72
CA PHE A 114 -5.03 4.73 -10.18
C PHE A 114 -4.04 4.04 -11.13
N LEU A 115 -4.42 2.91 -11.71
CA LEU A 115 -3.56 2.16 -12.65
C LEU A 115 -3.45 2.85 -14.02
N GLU A 116 -4.48 3.58 -14.45
CA GLU A 116 -4.45 4.34 -15.71
C GLU A 116 -3.64 5.62 -15.60
N SER A 117 -3.72 6.31 -14.46
CA SER A 117 -3.12 7.65 -14.28
C SER A 117 -1.68 7.64 -13.76
N GLY A 118 -1.19 6.49 -13.30
CA GLY A 118 0.16 6.30 -12.79
C GLY A 118 1.14 5.66 -13.79
N ILE A 119 0.83 5.65 -15.10
CA ILE A 119 1.70 5.15 -16.18
C ILE A 119 1.94 6.26 -17.19
#